data_AF-A0A9Q3K4H8-F1
#
_entry.id   AF-A0A9Q3K4H8-F1
#
_cell.length_a   1.000
_cell.length_b   1.000
_cell.length_c   1.000
_cell.angle_alpha   90.00
_cell.angle_beta   90.00
_cell.angle_gamma   90.00
#
_symmetry.space_group_name_H-M   'P 1'
#
loop_
_entity.id
_entity.type
_entity.pdbx_description
1 polymer ?
#
loop_
_entity_poly.entity_id
_entity_poly.type
_entity_poly.pdbx_seq_one_letter_code
_entity_poly.pdbx_strand_id
1 'polypeptide(L)'
;MRILKNIDSHSDDEKDFEKDKYIIKELKYRSQEATIFMRRVDAEIRKVLGENGKRLQQRIREQPPHSIPSSCNRVPKGLPIDFYDPGWYNNCTLGQKVGLEDTRNVAFLLDVSNSIKGNQDINETLDSQTFSKKYLDLKIQKYKLPEVKLDDSENEINSSSADIDEESFLDDED
;
A
#
# COMPACT_ATOMS: atom_id res chain seq x y z
N MET A 1 -2.01 6.32 5.93
CA MET A 1 -2.21 5.46 4.75
C MET A 1 -1.53 4.11 4.95
N ARG A 2 -2.22 2.98 4.72
CA ARG A 2 -1.70 1.61 5.01
C ARG A 2 -0.57 1.16 4.08
N ILE A 3 -0.60 1.62 2.82
CA ILE A 3 0.39 1.27 1.80
C ILE A 3 1.80 1.70 2.25
N LEU A 4 1.98 2.96 2.65
CA LEU A 4 3.28 3.49 3.12
C LEU A 4 3.82 2.87 4.41
N LYS A 5 3.03 2.04 5.12
CA LYS A 5 3.49 1.29 6.29
C LYS A 5 3.97 -0.12 5.92
N ASN A 6 3.56 -0.64 4.77
CA ASN A 6 3.89 -1.99 4.34
C ASN A 6 5.14 -1.97 3.45
N ILE A 7 6.27 -2.44 3.98
CA ILE A 7 7.56 -2.40 3.28
C ILE A 7 7.55 -3.20 1.97
N ASP A 8 6.75 -4.27 1.90
CA ASP A 8 6.60 -5.12 0.70
C ASP A 8 5.87 -4.38 -0.43
N SER A 9 5.29 -3.22 -0.15
CA SER A 9 4.60 -2.39 -1.14
C SER A 9 5.48 -1.27 -1.71
N HIS A 10 6.66 -1.02 -1.13
CA HIS A 10 7.44 0.19 -1.41
C HIS A 10 8.37 0.09 -2.62
N SER A 11 9.02 -1.05 -2.81
CA SER A 11 10.13 -1.18 -3.76
C SER A 11 9.70 -1.95 -5.00
N ASP A 12 10.02 -1.39 -6.16
CA ASP A 12 10.00 -2.03 -7.47
C ASP A 12 11.37 -1.89 -8.18
N ASP A 13 12.38 -1.45 -7.44
CA ASP A 13 13.75 -1.27 -7.93
C ASP A 13 14.56 -2.57 -7.80
N GLU A 14 14.99 -3.10 -8.94
CA GLU A 14 15.88 -4.26 -9.00
C GLU A 14 17.28 -3.82 -9.46
N LYS A 15 18.32 -4.45 -8.88
CA LYS A 15 19.70 -4.18 -9.28
C LYS A 15 19.97 -4.76 -10.67
N ASP A 16 20.47 -3.92 -11.57
CA ASP A 16 21.08 -4.31 -12.84
C ASP A 16 22.57 -4.57 -12.59
N PHE A 17 22.97 -5.84 -12.68
CA PHE A 17 24.34 -6.27 -12.46
C PHE A 17 25.30 -5.85 -13.57
N GLU A 18 24.81 -5.57 -14.78
CA GLU A 18 25.65 -5.15 -15.91
C GLU A 18 26.01 -3.67 -15.81
N LYS A 19 25.08 -2.84 -15.31
CA LYS A 19 25.24 -1.38 -15.28
C LYS A 19 25.57 -0.82 -13.91
N ASP A 20 25.62 -1.67 -12.87
CA ASP A 20 25.72 -1.30 -11.44
C ASP A 20 24.74 -0.19 -11.03
N LYS A 21 23.50 -0.30 -11.53
CA LYS A 21 22.41 0.67 -11.31
C LYS A 21 21.16 -0.05 -10.84
N TYR A 22 20.20 0.73 -10.32
CA TYR A 22 18.88 0.21 -9.99
C TYR A 22 17.89 0.60 -11.08
N ILE A 23 17.11 -0.36 -11.56
CA ILE A 23 16.08 -0.16 -12.58
C ILE A 23 14.72 -0.35 -11.94
N ILE A 24 13.83 0.62 -12.18
CA ILE A 24 12.43 0.54 -11.79
C ILE A 24 11.74 -0.44 -12.73
N LYS A 25 11.43 -1.63 -12.24
CA LYS A 25 10.71 -2.66 -12.99
C LYS A 25 9.22 -2.62 -12.69
N GLU A 26 8.42 -3.12 -13.61
CA GLU A 26 6.97 -3.18 -13.45
C GLU A 26 6.55 -4.41 -12.66
N LEU A 27 5.83 -4.18 -11.56
CA LEU A 27 5.22 -5.24 -10.78
C LEU A 27 3.82 -5.54 -11.34
N LYS A 28 3.67 -6.73 -11.93
CA LYS A 28 2.43 -7.15 -12.60
C LYS A 28 1.18 -7.06 -11.72
N TYR A 29 1.34 -7.22 -10.41
CA TYR A 29 0.24 -7.16 -9.45
C TYR A 29 -0.15 -5.75 -9.03
N ARG A 30 0.70 -4.74 -9.28
CA ARG A 30 0.52 -3.37 -8.80
C ARG A 30 -0.26 -2.57 -9.85
N SER A 31 -1.30 -1.86 -9.42
CA SER A 31 -2.08 -0.99 -10.29
C SER A 31 -1.25 0.19 -10.84
N GLN A 32 -1.69 0.77 -11.95
CA GLN A 32 -1.10 1.99 -12.48
C GLN A 32 -1.25 3.15 -11.49
N GLU A 33 -2.40 3.21 -10.80
CA GLU A 33 -2.68 4.15 -9.73
C GLU A 33 -1.63 4.06 -8.62
N ALA A 34 -1.33 2.86 -8.12
CA ALA A 34 -0.29 2.66 -7.11
C ALA A 34 1.10 3.05 -7.63
N THR A 35 1.41 2.72 -8.88
CA THR A 35 2.70 3.07 -9.51
C THR A 35 2.89 4.58 -9.61
N ILE A 36 1.86 5.31 -10.06
CA ILE A 36 1.89 6.79 -10.12
C ILE A 36 2.06 7.36 -8.72
N PHE A 37 1.30 6.87 -7.75
CA PHE A 37 1.37 7.34 -6.37
C PHE A 37 2.79 7.18 -5.78
N MET A 38 3.38 5.99 -5.88
CA MET A 38 4.72 5.71 -5.34
C MET A 38 5.79 6.59 -5.99
N ARG A 39 5.70 6.84 -7.29
CA ARG A 39 6.62 7.75 -8.00
C ARG A 39 6.51 9.19 -7.51
N ARG A 40 5.30 9.64 -7.17
CA ARG A 40 5.08 10.98 -6.61
C ARG A 40 5.66 11.11 -5.22
N VAL A 41 5.48 10.09 -4.38
CA VAL A 41 6.13 10.02 -3.05
C VAL A 41 7.65 10.12 -3.20
N ASP A 42 8.25 9.33 -4.09
CA ASP A 42 9.69 9.37 -4.38
C ASP A 42 10.15 10.75 -4.86
N ALA A 43 9.39 11.39 -5.74
CA ALA A 43 9.70 12.72 -6.26
C ALA A 43 9.66 13.78 -5.17
N GLU A 44 8.65 13.77 -4.30
CA GLU A 44 8.53 14.73 -3.20
C GLU A 44 9.62 14.50 -2.14
N ILE A 45 9.94 13.25 -1.80
CA ILE A 45 11.07 12.94 -0.92
C ILE A 45 12.37 13.49 -1.51
N ARG A 46 12.62 13.31 -2.82
CA ARG A 46 13.82 13.83 -3.48
C ARG A 46 13.88 15.35 -3.43
N LYS A 47 12.75 16.03 -3.65
CA LYS A 47 12.64 17.48 -3.57
C LYS A 47 12.97 17.99 -2.17
N VAL A 48 12.31 17.45 -1.14
CA VAL A 48 12.53 17.82 0.27
C VAL A 48 13.97 17.57 0.71
N LEU A 49 14.57 16.45 0.30
CA LEU A 49 15.96 16.15 0.64
C LEU A 49 16.96 17.08 -0.07
N GLY A 50 16.68 17.44 -1.33
CA GLY A 50 17.47 18.40 -2.11
C GLY A 50 17.44 19.81 -1.51
N GLU A 51 16.26 20.28 -1.07
CA GLU A 51 16.08 21.57 -0.40
C GLU A 51 16.83 21.66 0.94
N ASN A 52 16.91 20.54 1.67
CA ASN A 52 17.60 20.47 2.97
C ASN A 52 19.14 20.38 2.87
N GLY A 53 19.72 20.43 1.66
CA GLY A 53 21.18 20.37 1.45
C GLY A 53 21.84 19.05 1.88
N LYS A 54 21.06 18.02 2.22
CA LYS A 54 21.58 16.71 2.62
C LYS A 54 22.02 15.95 1.38
N ARG A 55 23.24 15.40 1.39
CA ARG A 55 23.69 14.46 0.34
C ARG A 55 22.74 13.26 0.32
N LEU A 56 22.11 13.03 -0.81
CA LEU A 56 21.27 11.86 -1.06
C LEU A 56 22.16 10.61 -1.01
N GLN A 57 22.14 9.84 0.09
CA GLN A 57 22.56 8.42 0.05
C GLN A 57 21.47 7.55 -0.59
N GLN A 58 20.75 8.08 -1.58
CA GLN A 58 19.72 7.35 -2.28
C GLN A 58 20.36 6.60 -3.46
N ARG A 59 19.84 5.41 -3.72
CA ARG A 59 20.20 4.64 -4.92
C ARG A 59 19.81 5.45 -6.16
N ILE A 60 20.70 5.52 -7.14
CA ILE A 60 20.36 6.07 -8.46
C ILE A 60 19.44 5.05 -9.13
N ARG A 61 18.20 5.47 -9.40
CA ARG A 61 17.16 4.66 -10.04
C ARG A 61 16.91 5.19 -11.44
N GLU A 62 16.95 4.32 -12.44
CA GLU A 62 16.60 4.65 -13.81
C GLU A 62 15.24 4.04 -14.18
N GLN A 63 14.38 4.86 -14.78
CA GLN A 63 13.17 4.37 -15.42
C GLN A 63 13.55 3.92 -16.84
N PRO A 64 13.35 2.64 -17.18
CA PRO A 64 13.65 2.17 -18.52
C PRO A 64 12.67 2.80 -19.54
N PRO A 65 13.09 2.99 -20.81
CA PRO A 65 12.23 3.57 -21.84
C PRO A 65 11.04 2.67 -22.18
N HIS A 66 11.18 1.36 -22.00
CA HIS A 66 10.12 0.37 -22.10
C HIS A 66 9.93 -0.31 -20.76
N SER A 67 8.69 -0.68 -20.44
CA SER A 67 8.40 -1.39 -19.20
C SER A 67 9.11 -2.75 -19.18
N ILE A 68 9.86 -3.00 -18.12
CA ILE A 68 10.56 -4.28 -17.90
C ILE A 68 9.83 -4.98 -16.75
N PRO A 69 9.26 -6.19 -16.96
CA PRO A 69 8.59 -6.88 -15.89
C PRO A 69 9.57 -7.26 -14.78
N SER A 70 9.15 -7.03 -13.54
CA SER A 70 9.87 -7.44 -12.33
C SER A 70 9.86 -8.96 -12.18
N SER A 71 10.94 -9.48 -11.61
CA SER A 71 11.05 -10.87 -11.17
C SER A 71 10.44 -11.09 -9.78
N CYS A 72 10.13 -10.01 -9.06
CA CYS A 72 9.53 -10.04 -7.74
C CYS A 72 8.07 -10.51 -7.82
N ASN A 73 7.83 -11.70 -7.27
CA ASN A 73 6.49 -12.29 -7.17
C ASN A 73 5.88 -12.16 -5.77
N ARG A 74 6.55 -11.44 -4.86
CA ARG A 74 6.06 -11.25 -3.49
C ARG A 74 4.99 -10.18 -3.47
N VAL A 75 3.73 -10.63 -3.48
CA VAL A 75 2.59 -9.72 -3.43
C VAL A 75 2.31 -9.31 -1.98
N PRO A 76 2.26 -8.00 -1.67
CA PRO A 76 1.89 -7.54 -0.33
C PRO A 76 0.44 -7.91 -0.03
N LYS A 77 0.16 -8.25 1.24
CA LYS A 77 -1.18 -8.63 1.71
C LYS A 77 -1.84 -7.52 2.53
N GLY A 78 -3.17 -7.54 2.58
CA GLY A 78 -4.00 -6.62 3.37
C GLY A 78 -3.96 -5.17 2.90
N LEU A 79 -3.58 -4.94 1.63
CA LEU A 79 -3.63 -3.59 1.06
C LEU A 79 -5.01 -3.30 0.47
N PRO A 80 -5.40 -2.01 0.38
CA PRO A 80 -6.62 -1.58 -0.30
C PRO A 80 -6.76 -2.19 -1.69
N ILE A 81 -7.98 -2.55 -2.11
CA ILE A 81 -8.24 -3.23 -3.38
C ILE A 81 -7.63 -2.49 -4.59
N ASP A 82 -7.63 -1.15 -4.57
CA ASP A 82 -7.11 -0.31 -5.64
C ASP A 82 -5.59 -0.24 -5.74
N PHE A 83 -4.86 -0.91 -4.84
CA PHE A 83 -3.44 -1.20 -4.99
C PHE A 83 -3.17 -2.27 -6.05
N TYR A 84 -4.07 -3.23 -6.22
CA TYR A 84 -3.85 -4.35 -7.12
C TYR A 84 -4.31 -4.02 -8.54
N ASP A 85 -3.57 -4.46 -9.55
CA ASP A 85 -4.03 -4.35 -10.93
C ASP A 85 -5.31 -5.18 -11.14
N PRO A 86 -6.41 -4.61 -11.66
CA PRO A 86 -7.65 -5.36 -11.85
C PRO A 86 -7.49 -6.57 -12.79
N GLY A 87 -6.69 -6.46 -13.84
CA GLY A 87 -6.45 -7.54 -14.80
C GLY A 87 -5.71 -8.70 -14.15
N TRP A 88 -4.65 -8.41 -13.41
CA TRP A 88 -3.91 -9.38 -12.62
C TRP A 88 -4.79 -10.02 -11.55
N TYR A 89 -5.49 -9.20 -10.75
CA TYR A 89 -6.34 -9.66 -9.65
C TYR A 89 -7.47 -10.57 -10.14
N ASN A 90 -8.13 -10.21 -11.24
CA ASN A 90 -9.23 -11.00 -11.79
C ASN A 90 -8.79 -12.37 -12.30
N ASN A 91 -7.51 -12.54 -12.62
CA ASN A 91 -6.91 -13.80 -13.04
C ASN A 91 -6.35 -14.63 -11.87
N CYS A 92 -6.33 -14.10 -10.65
CA CYS A 92 -5.95 -14.87 -9.46
C CYS A 92 -7.01 -15.92 -9.10
N THR A 93 -6.55 -17.08 -8.63
CA THR A 93 -7.41 -18.12 -8.06
C THR A 93 -8.07 -17.64 -6.77
N LEU A 94 -9.20 -18.24 -6.39
CA LEU A 94 -9.90 -17.87 -5.15
C LEU A 94 -8.98 -17.99 -3.92
N GLY A 95 -8.20 -19.07 -3.83
CA GLY A 95 -7.25 -19.27 -2.73
C GLY A 95 -6.13 -18.23 -2.68
N GLN A 96 -5.74 -17.63 -3.82
CA GLN A 96 -4.79 -16.52 -3.86
C GLN A 96 -5.41 -15.20 -3.40
N LYS A 97 -6.71 -15.00 -3.60
CA LYS A 97 -7.44 -13.79 -3.15
C LYS A 97 -7.71 -13.79 -1.66
N VAL A 98 -7.86 -14.97 -1.03
CA VAL A 98 -8.12 -15.04 0.42
C VAL A 98 -6.98 -14.39 1.22
N GLY A 99 -7.31 -13.29 1.89
CA GLY A 99 -6.38 -12.52 2.73
C GLY A 99 -5.33 -11.73 1.94
N LEU A 100 -5.49 -11.61 0.62
CA LEU A 100 -4.60 -10.82 -0.21
C LEU A 100 -4.94 -9.33 -0.11
N GLU A 101 -6.20 -8.97 -0.25
CA GLU A 101 -6.67 -7.59 -0.31
C GLU A 101 -7.64 -7.22 0.81
N ASP A 102 -7.73 -5.91 1.06
CA ASP A 102 -8.81 -5.28 1.82
C ASP A 102 -9.87 -4.79 0.83
N THR A 103 -10.91 -5.61 0.63
CA THR A 103 -12.05 -5.29 -0.27
C THR A 103 -12.95 -4.18 0.26
N ARG A 104 -12.75 -3.73 1.51
CA ARG A 104 -13.60 -2.70 2.15
C ARG A 104 -13.02 -1.29 2.02
N ASN A 105 -11.77 -1.16 1.60
CA ASN A 105 -11.07 0.11 1.58
C ASN A 105 -10.40 0.39 0.24
N VAL A 106 -10.33 1.68 -0.11
CA VAL A 106 -9.58 2.23 -1.24
C VAL A 106 -8.67 3.35 -0.76
N ALA A 107 -7.54 3.57 -1.44
CA ALA A 107 -6.52 4.52 -1.00
C ALA A 107 -6.20 5.63 -1.99
N PHE A 108 -6.44 5.44 -3.29
CA PHE A 108 -6.02 6.43 -4.28
C PHE A 108 -7.18 7.30 -4.75
N LEU A 109 -6.88 8.57 -5.04
CA LEU A 109 -7.78 9.47 -5.75
C LEU A 109 -8.20 8.88 -7.10
N LEU A 110 -9.30 9.38 -7.66
CA LEU A 110 -9.71 9.04 -9.03
C LEU A 110 -8.65 9.49 -10.05
N ASP A 111 -8.12 10.69 -9.86
CA ASP A 111 -6.92 11.16 -10.54
C ASP A 111 -5.74 11.22 -9.55
N VAL A 112 -4.94 10.15 -9.56
CA VAL A 112 -3.77 10.01 -8.69
C VAL A 112 -2.70 11.07 -8.97
N SER A 113 -2.73 11.68 -10.16
CA SER A 113 -1.83 12.77 -10.53
C SER A 113 -2.04 14.02 -9.67
N ASN A 114 -3.14 14.11 -8.92
CA ASN A 114 -3.39 15.19 -7.97
C ASN A 114 -2.85 14.91 -6.56
N SER A 115 -2.48 13.67 -6.26
CA SER A 115 -2.02 13.26 -4.92
C SER A 115 -0.73 13.96 -4.50
N ILE A 116 -0.55 14.41 -3.24
CA ILE A 116 0.74 14.99 -2.80
C ILE A 116 1.14 16.17 -3.71
N LYS A 117 0.21 17.09 -3.96
CA LYS A 117 0.51 18.41 -4.54
C LYS A 117 0.64 19.44 -3.41
N GLY A 118 1.31 20.56 -3.70
CA GLY A 118 1.37 21.70 -2.77
C GLY A 118 -0.01 22.28 -2.43
N ASN A 119 -0.99 22.12 -3.33
CA ASN A 119 -2.40 22.37 -3.07
C ASN A 119 -3.10 21.02 -2.89
N GLN A 120 -3.30 20.62 -1.64
CA GLN A 120 -3.87 19.32 -1.29
C GLN A 120 -5.31 19.20 -1.81
N ASP A 121 -5.64 18.07 -2.45
CA ASP A 121 -7.02 17.76 -2.82
C ASP A 121 -7.87 17.60 -1.55
N ILE A 122 -9.08 18.14 -1.53
CA ILE A 122 -9.97 18.06 -0.34
C ILE A 122 -10.29 16.61 0.04
N ASN A 123 -10.16 15.67 -0.88
CA ASN A 123 -10.38 14.25 -0.63
C ASN A 123 -9.17 13.58 0.04
N GLU A 124 -7.97 14.16 -0.02
CA GLU A 124 -6.79 13.64 0.69
C GLU A 124 -6.84 13.92 2.20
N THR A 125 -7.64 14.90 2.63
CA THR A 125 -7.80 15.23 4.06
C THR A 125 -8.90 14.41 4.73
N LEU A 126 -9.68 13.65 3.95
CA LEU A 126 -10.72 12.77 4.48
C LEU A 126 -10.11 11.61 5.27
N ASP A 127 -10.81 11.20 6.32
CA ASP A 127 -10.50 9.93 6.97
C ASP A 127 -10.72 8.75 6.01
N SER A 128 -9.98 7.66 6.25
CA SER A 128 -10.01 6.45 5.41
C SER A 128 -11.40 5.86 5.27
N GLN A 129 -12.24 5.92 6.31
CA GLN A 129 -13.60 5.38 6.26
C GLN A 129 -14.49 6.24 5.35
N THR A 130 -14.44 7.57 5.49
CA THR A 130 -15.21 8.51 4.68
C THR A 130 -14.76 8.48 3.22
N PHE A 131 -13.45 8.38 2.99
CA PHE A 131 -12.87 8.24 1.67
C PHE A 131 -13.35 6.96 0.98
N SER A 132 -13.30 5.82 1.69
CA SER A 132 -13.73 4.54 1.13
C SER A 132 -15.22 4.51 0.83
N LYS A 133 -16.06 5.04 1.71
CA LYS A 133 -17.51 5.18 1.44
C LYS A 133 -17.81 5.97 0.15
N LYS A 134 -16.96 6.94 -0.21
CA LYS A 134 -17.16 7.78 -1.39
C LYS A 134 -16.71 7.13 -2.69
N TYR A 135 -15.64 6.34 -2.65
CA TYR A 135 -14.95 5.88 -3.87
C TYR A 135 -14.94 4.35 -4.07
N LEU A 136 -15.30 3.57 -3.04
CA LEU A 136 -15.25 2.10 -3.12
C LEU A 136 -16.12 1.57 -4.24
N ASP A 137 -17.40 1.98 -4.30
CA ASP A 137 -18.36 1.50 -5.30
C ASP A 137 -17.91 1.78 -6.74
N LEU A 138 -17.19 2.89 -6.96
CA LEU A 138 -16.65 3.24 -8.27
C LEU A 138 -15.46 2.36 -8.66
N LYS A 139 -14.58 2.06 -7.69
CA LYS A 139 -13.37 1.28 -7.95
C LYS A 139 -13.64 -0.21 -8.02
N ILE A 140 -14.55 -0.72 -7.18
CA ILE A 140 -14.83 -2.15 -7.05
C ILE A 140 -15.43 -2.75 -8.33
N GLN A 141 -16.09 -1.94 -9.16
CA GLN A 141 -16.64 -2.34 -10.46
C GLN A 141 -15.61 -2.95 -11.42
N LYS A 142 -14.31 -2.62 -11.27
CA LYS A 142 -13.23 -3.19 -12.08
C LYS A 142 -12.85 -4.62 -11.65
N TYR A 143 -13.30 -5.06 -10.48
CA TYR A 143 -12.88 -6.30 -9.84
C TYR A 143 -14.02 -7.33 -9.83
N LYS A 144 -13.69 -8.55 -10.25
CA LYS A 144 -14.55 -9.74 -10.12
C LYS A 144 -14.35 -10.32 -8.72
N LEU A 145 -14.96 -9.65 -7.74
CA LEU A 145 -14.95 -10.12 -6.37
C LEU A 145 -15.85 -11.37 -6.23
N PRO A 146 -15.43 -12.37 -5.45
CA PRO A 146 -16.31 -13.47 -5.11
C PRO A 146 -17.51 -12.93 -4.31
N GLU A 147 -18.71 -13.45 -4.57
CA GLU A 147 -19.89 -13.18 -3.74
C GLU A 147 -19.63 -13.76 -2.34
N VAL A 148 -19.14 -12.92 -1.43
CA VAL A 148 -19.06 -13.26 -0.02
C VAL A 148 -20.46 -13.05 0.55
N LYS A 149 -21.15 -14.14 0.92
CA LYS A 149 -22.34 -14.05 1.77
C LYS A 149 -21.88 -13.44 3.10
N LEU A 150 -22.28 -12.20 3.34
CA LEU A 150 -22.10 -11.56 4.64
C LEU A 150 -23.13 -12.20 5.57
N ASP A 151 -22.68 -13.07 6.48
CA ASP A 151 -23.45 -13.31 7.69
C ASP A 151 -23.24 -12.07 8.57
N ASP A 152 -24.31 -11.30 8.75
CA ASP A 152 -24.41 -10.14 9.63
C ASP A 152 -24.33 -10.57 11.11
N SER A 153 -23.21 -11.13 11.54
CA SER A 153 -22.94 -11.29 12.97
C SER A 153 -22.25 -10.02 13.47
N GLU A 154 -23.07 -9.09 13.96
CA GLU A 154 -22.65 -7.96 14.78
C GLU A 154 -21.81 -8.49 15.96
N ASN A 155 -20.49 -8.30 15.91
CA ASN A 155 -19.64 -8.51 17.08
C ASN A 155 -19.89 -7.35 18.05
N GLU A 156 -20.84 -7.56 18.96
CA GLU A 156 -20.98 -6.76 20.18
C GLU A 156 -19.64 -6.77 20.94
N ILE A 157 -19.07 -5.59 21.07
CA ILE A 157 -17.91 -5.30 21.90
C ILE A 157 -18.35 -5.46 23.34
N ASN A 158 -18.04 -6.60 23.99
CA ASN A 158 -18.11 -6.66 25.44
C ASN A 158 -16.81 -6.11 26.03
N SER A 159 -16.86 -4.84 26.41
CA SER A 159 -15.84 -4.16 27.20
C SER A 159 -15.93 -4.66 28.64
N SER A 160 -15.03 -5.55 29.07
CA SER A 160 -14.73 -5.74 30.50
C SER A 160 -13.31 -5.24 30.77
N SER A 161 -13.25 -4.10 31.43
CA SER A 161 -12.07 -3.43 31.96
C SER A 161 -11.32 -4.28 32.99
N ALA A 162 -9.98 -4.22 32.89
CA ALA A 162 -8.97 -4.19 33.95
C ALA A 162 -9.21 -4.98 35.25
N ASP A 163 -8.31 -5.93 35.52
CA ASP A 163 -7.53 -5.93 36.76
C ASP A 163 -6.12 -6.47 36.44
N ILE A 164 -5.11 -5.64 36.70
CA ILE A 164 -3.69 -5.96 36.62
C ILE A 164 -3.28 -6.32 38.04
N ASP A 165 -3.06 -7.60 38.33
CA ASP A 165 -2.37 -8.02 39.55
C ASP A 165 -0.86 -7.93 39.32
N GLU A 166 -0.28 -6.88 39.91
CA GLU A 166 1.14 -6.64 40.04
C GLU A 166 1.63 -7.44 41.26
N GLU A 167 2.15 -8.65 41.06
CA GLU A 167 2.78 -9.43 42.13
C GLU A 167 4.30 -9.47 41.95
N SER A 168 4.96 -8.93 42.98
CA SER A 168 6.37 -8.64 43.12
C SER A 168 7.24 -9.90 43.21
N PHE A 169 8.29 -9.96 42.39
CA PHE A 169 9.40 -10.91 42.52
C PHE A 169 10.38 -10.35 43.56
N LEU A 170 10.45 -10.96 44.75
CA LEU A 170 11.53 -10.72 45.70
C LEU A 170 12.61 -11.79 45.49
N ASP A 171 13.78 -11.34 45.03
CA ASP A 171 15.05 -12.06 45.14
C ASP A 171 15.47 -12.05 46.62
N ASP A 172 15.67 -13.23 47.20
CA ASP A 172 16.47 -13.40 48.41
C ASP A 172 17.81 -14.04 48.02
N GLU A 173 18.87 -13.25 48.07
CA GLU A 173 20.26 -13.70 48.24
C GLU A 173 20.48 -14.10 49.71
N ASP A 174 20.90 -15.35 49.94
CA ASP A 174 22.09 -15.74 50.76
C ASP A 174 22.23 -17.27 50.88
#